data_AF-A0A2E0UTD8-F1
#
_entry.id   AF-A0A2E0UTD8-F1
#
_cell.length_a   1.000
_cell.length_b   1.000
_cell.length_c   1.000
_cell.angle_alpha   90.00
_cell.angle_beta   90.00
_cell.angle_gamma   90.00
#
_symmetry.space_group_name_H-M   'P 1'
#
loop_
_entity.id
_entity.type
_entity.pdbx_description
1 polymer ?
#
loop_
_entity_poly.entity_id
_entity_poly.type
_entity_poly.pdbx_seq_one_letter_code
_entity_poly.pdbx_strand_id
1 'polypeptide(L)'
;MELPSSLLLEAPLFRKKLIYIIILLIVFSASCTSSPKSTAVSCESEAVNAYIEELSVQLENFDAAFDMERATSRQDVDVMLLNLQDVFQSVKLLNPPECAVYLQEYVLVSMQTEIDALVSYYSEDSDVIVSRKMEVSNRVREVVKKEFAAFKKNPVDAYTASEVESQNNQNESAEIKSFKLPENWKNVEFGDTQEYIFSIPESWNYSIFGENNAYVELSNPNETLFILLDTLDESFLGDYQSDTVRLFGVQTQIEMGGWDYYQEDSTNVSLFAKNKTFEFIFSKREYLDNEVTKSIWAIVVTPENQEIFMVINTKQANFAPADLENLRTIYSSIRPAE
;
A
#
# COMPACT_ATOMS: atom_id res chain seq x y z
N MET A 1 9.72 -31.87 -12.76
CA MET A 1 9.06 -32.25 -11.49
C MET A 1 8.06 -31.15 -11.23
N GLU A 2 6.77 -31.48 -11.26
CA GLU A 2 5.72 -30.46 -11.38
C GLU A 2 5.51 -29.75 -10.04
N LEU A 3 5.51 -28.41 -10.07
CA LEU A 3 5.13 -27.59 -8.91
C LEU A 3 3.64 -27.80 -8.61
N PRO A 4 3.23 -27.85 -7.34
CA PRO A 4 1.83 -28.06 -6.98
C PRO A 4 0.98 -26.86 -7.42
N SER A 5 0.00 -27.12 -8.29
CA SER A 5 -0.89 -26.12 -8.88
C SER A 5 -1.90 -25.49 -7.91
N SER A 6 -1.72 -25.69 -6.60
CA SER A 6 -2.52 -25.08 -5.53
C SER A 6 -2.22 -23.60 -5.29
N LEU A 7 -1.05 -23.10 -5.69
CA LEU A 7 -0.68 -21.67 -5.55
C LEU A 7 -1.42 -20.73 -6.53
N LEU A 8 -2.08 -21.27 -7.55
CA LEU A 8 -2.76 -20.48 -8.61
C LEU A 8 -4.29 -20.38 -8.44
N LEU A 9 -4.85 -20.87 -7.32
CA LEU A 9 -6.29 -21.15 -7.21
C LEU A 9 -7.09 -20.23 -6.27
N GLU A 10 -6.45 -19.30 -5.56
CA GLU A 10 -7.14 -18.28 -4.72
C GLU A 10 -7.07 -16.84 -5.30
N ALA A 11 -6.56 -16.68 -6.53
CA ALA A 11 -6.65 -15.44 -7.30
C ALA A 11 -8.04 -15.06 -7.93
N PRO A 12 -9.13 -15.87 -7.94
CA PRO A 12 -10.32 -15.52 -8.74
C PRO A 12 -11.29 -14.54 -8.04
N LEU A 13 -11.02 -14.08 -6.82
CA LEU A 13 -11.92 -13.22 -6.05
C LEU A 13 -11.86 -11.72 -6.43
N PHE A 14 -10.72 -11.23 -6.95
CA PHE A 14 -10.58 -9.82 -7.33
C PHE A 14 -11.35 -9.45 -8.62
N ARG A 15 -11.34 -10.31 -9.64
CA ARG A 15 -12.00 -10.07 -10.96
C ARG A 15 -13.55 -10.11 -10.95
N LYS A 16 -14.21 -9.91 -9.80
CA LYS A 16 -15.69 -10.02 -9.68
C LYS A 16 -16.44 -8.90 -8.94
N LYS A 17 -15.76 -7.87 -8.42
CA LYS A 17 -16.44 -6.66 -7.89
C LYS A 17 -16.31 -5.46 -8.84
N LEU A 18 -16.67 -5.68 -10.11
CA LEU A 18 -16.79 -4.62 -11.13
C LEU A 18 -18.16 -4.68 -11.83
N ILE A 19 -19.15 -4.02 -11.23
CA ILE A 19 -20.43 -3.53 -11.79
C ILE A 19 -21.12 -2.79 -10.64
N TYR A 20 -21.60 -1.56 -10.89
CA TYR A 20 -21.74 -0.48 -9.90
C TYR A 20 -20.35 -0.09 -9.31
N ILE A 21 -19.86 1.15 -9.42
CA ILE A 21 -20.50 2.43 -9.76
C ILE A 21 -19.84 3.09 -10.99
N ILE A 22 -20.67 3.67 -11.86
CA ILE A 22 -20.31 4.66 -12.89
C ILE A 22 -21.29 5.84 -12.69
N ILE A 23 -20.90 7.09 -13.04
CA ILE A 23 -21.52 8.40 -12.66
C ILE A 23 -20.88 8.90 -11.35
N LEU A 24 -20.22 10.06 -11.22
CA LEU A 24 -19.83 11.19 -12.11
C LEU A 24 -18.51 11.81 -11.53
N LEU A 25 -17.72 12.74 -12.08
CA LEU A 25 -17.71 13.63 -13.27
C LEU A 25 -16.22 13.88 -13.67
N ILE A 26 -15.96 14.82 -14.58
CA ILE A 26 -14.65 15.36 -15.03
C ILE A 26 -14.39 16.70 -14.33
N VAL A 27 -13.12 17.10 -14.06
CA VAL A 27 -12.57 18.46 -14.33
C VAL A 27 -11.07 18.62 -13.97
N PHE A 28 -10.35 19.36 -14.85
CA PHE A 28 -8.97 19.89 -14.77
C PHE A 28 -7.79 18.98 -14.40
N SER A 29 -7.01 18.65 -15.43
CA SER A 29 -5.56 18.45 -15.33
C SER A 29 -4.83 19.78 -15.18
N ALA A 30 -3.84 19.83 -14.28
CA ALA A 30 -2.89 20.94 -14.15
C ALA A 30 -1.47 20.37 -13.92
N SER A 31 -0.61 20.47 -14.93
CA SER A 31 0.75 19.92 -14.88
C SER A 31 1.68 20.77 -14.01
N CYS A 32 1.74 20.48 -12.71
CA CYS A 32 2.70 21.11 -11.79
C CYS A 32 4.09 20.49 -11.93
N THR A 33 4.99 21.18 -12.63
CA THR A 33 6.43 20.87 -12.59
C THR A 33 6.99 21.13 -11.19
N SER A 34 7.39 20.08 -10.49
CA SER A 34 7.91 20.15 -9.11
C SER A 34 9.33 20.73 -9.04
N SER A 35 9.43 22.03 -8.75
CA SER A 35 10.64 22.55 -8.09
C SER A 35 10.72 22.03 -6.65
N PRO A 36 11.91 21.89 -6.03
CA PRO A 36 12.02 21.42 -4.66
C PRO A 36 11.21 22.30 -3.68
N LYS A 37 10.28 21.70 -2.92
CA LYS A 37 9.57 22.40 -1.85
C LYS A 37 10.56 22.79 -0.75
N SER A 38 10.92 24.07 -0.69
CA SER A 38 11.73 24.66 0.37
C SER A 38 10.90 25.73 1.09
N THR A 39 9.97 25.27 1.93
CA THR A 39 9.08 26.11 2.75
C THR A 39 8.74 25.37 4.03
N ALA A 40 8.82 26.04 5.18
CA ALA A 40 8.23 25.52 6.42
C ALA A 40 6.71 25.50 6.27
N VAL A 41 6.08 24.35 6.54
CA VAL A 41 4.63 24.18 6.38
C VAL A 41 3.88 24.95 7.47
N SER A 42 2.86 25.71 7.07
CA SER A 42 2.15 26.63 7.97
C SER A 42 0.97 25.94 8.67
N CYS A 43 1.14 25.59 9.95
CA CYS A 43 0.03 25.18 10.81
C CYS A 43 -0.63 26.42 11.47
N GLU A 44 -1.33 27.24 10.68
CA GLU A 44 -2.01 28.44 11.21
C GLU A 44 -3.16 28.05 12.14
N SER A 45 -3.11 28.50 13.39
CA SER A 45 -3.92 27.95 14.47
C SER A 45 -5.43 28.13 14.29
N GLU A 46 -5.89 29.19 13.65
CA GLU A 46 -7.32 29.41 13.40
C GLU A 46 -7.87 28.40 12.38
N ALA A 47 -7.19 28.22 11.24
CA ALA A 47 -7.57 27.24 10.22
C ALA A 47 -7.43 25.79 10.71
N VAL A 48 -6.37 25.49 11.47
CA VAL A 48 -6.15 24.16 12.06
C VAL A 48 -7.20 23.84 13.14
N ASN A 49 -7.56 24.80 14.00
CA ASN A 49 -8.62 24.59 15.00
C ASN A 49 -9.99 24.35 14.36
N ALA A 50 -10.36 25.15 13.35
CA ALA A 50 -11.63 24.99 12.64
C ALA A 50 -11.72 23.62 11.93
N TYR A 51 -10.64 23.20 11.26
CA TYR A 51 -10.55 21.88 10.64
C TYR A 51 -10.63 20.73 11.66
N ILE A 52 -9.96 20.86 12.83
CA ILE A 52 -10.04 19.86 13.91
C ILE A 52 -11.46 19.78 14.47
N GLU A 53 -12.18 20.90 14.60
CA GLU A 53 -13.58 20.92 15.05
C GLU A 53 -14.50 20.22 14.04
N GLU A 54 -14.42 20.58 12.75
CA GLU A 54 -15.22 19.96 11.69
C GLU A 54 -14.93 18.46 11.54
N LEU A 55 -13.65 18.06 11.53
CA LEU A 55 -13.26 16.65 11.48
C LEU A 55 -13.67 15.88 12.76
N SER A 56 -13.69 16.52 13.94
CA SER A 56 -14.25 15.90 15.16
C SER A 56 -15.73 15.56 14.96
N VAL A 57 -16.52 16.49 14.39
CA VAL A 57 -17.95 16.28 14.11
C VAL A 57 -18.17 15.16 13.09
N GLN A 58 -17.37 15.08 12.02
CA GLN A 58 -17.51 13.99 11.05
C GLN A 58 -17.11 12.62 11.63
N LEU A 59 -16.10 12.57 12.52
CA LEU A 59 -15.76 11.35 13.25
C LEU A 59 -16.88 10.92 14.20
N GLU A 60 -17.50 11.85 14.94
CA GLU A 60 -18.67 11.56 15.79
C GLU A 60 -19.89 11.08 14.98
N ASN A 61 -20.13 11.66 13.79
CA ASN A 61 -21.18 11.22 12.87
C ASN A 61 -20.91 9.79 12.35
N PHE A 62 -19.66 9.49 11.97
CA PHE A 62 -19.27 8.17 11.47
C PHE A 62 -19.37 7.10 12.57
N ASP A 63 -18.88 7.38 13.79
CA ASP A 63 -19.03 6.49 14.94
C ASP A 63 -20.51 6.21 15.26
N ALA A 64 -21.34 7.24 15.26
CA ALA A 64 -22.77 7.08 15.51
C ALA A 64 -23.47 6.22 14.44
N ALA A 65 -23.10 6.36 13.16
CA ALA A 65 -23.60 5.49 12.10
C ALA A 65 -23.08 4.05 12.24
N PHE A 66 -21.77 3.87 12.46
CA PHE A 66 -21.11 2.56 12.54
C PHE A 66 -21.62 1.70 13.72
N ASP A 67 -21.93 2.31 14.86
CA ASP A 67 -22.55 1.59 15.98
C ASP A 67 -24.04 1.24 15.71
N MET A 68 -24.75 1.99 14.86
CA MET A 68 -26.09 1.60 14.38
C MET A 68 -26.03 0.43 13.39
N GLU A 69 -25.04 0.41 12.48
CA GLU A 69 -24.79 -0.71 11.56
C GLU A 69 -24.58 -2.03 12.33
N ARG A 70 -23.68 -2.00 13.32
CA ARG A 70 -23.33 -3.16 14.15
C ARG A 70 -24.46 -3.63 15.06
N ALA A 71 -25.47 -2.78 15.31
CA ALA A 71 -26.68 -3.14 16.05
C ALA A 71 -27.80 -3.69 15.14
N THR A 72 -27.69 -3.54 13.81
CA THR A 72 -28.74 -3.88 12.84
C THR A 72 -28.56 -5.28 12.26
N SER A 73 -29.66 -5.94 11.92
CA SER A 73 -29.63 -7.28 11.32
C SER A 73 -29.21 -7.25 9.84
N ARG A 74 -28.68 -8.36 9.31
CA ARG A 74 -28.22 -8.51 7.90
C ARG A 74 -29.27 -8.27 6.79
N GLN A 75 -30.46 -7.74 7.08
CA GLN A 75 -31.57 -7.59 6.13
C GLN A 75 -31.77 -6.18 5.56
N ASP A 76 -31.21 -5.13 6.20
CA ASP A 76 -31.49 -3.72 5.86
C ASP A 76 -30.27 -2.94 5.29
N VAL A 77 -29.31 -3.67 4.72
CA VAL A 77 -27.93 -3.22 4.42
C VAL A 77 -27.81 -2.00 3.50
N ASP A 78 -28.58 -1.94 2.42
CA ASP A 78 -28.34 -1.03 1.29
C ASP A 78 -28.50 0.46 1.65
N VAL A 79 -29.48 0.79 2.49
CA VAL A 79 -29.78 2.19 2.91
C VAL A 79 -28.75 2.72 3.91
N MET A 80 -27.94 1.82 4.46
CA MET A 80 -27.26 1.97 5.73
C MET A 80 -25.75 2.15 5.53
N LEU A 81 -25.14 1.28 4.70
CA LEU A 81 -23.81 1.51 4.12
C LEU A 81 -23.70 2.86 3.38
N LEU A 82 -24.79 3.36 2.79
CA LEU A 82 -24.84 4.67 2.16
C LEU A 82 -24.55 5.82 3.14
N ASN A 83 -25.01 5.74 4.40
CA ASN A 83 -24.74 6.78 5.39
C ASN A 83 -23.25 6.85 5.75
N LEU A 84 -22.58 5.69 5.87
CA LEU A 84 -21.13 5.63 6.09
C LEU A 84 -20.36 6.16 4.88
N GLN A 85 -20.81 5.85 3.67
CA GLN A 85 -20.23 6.38 2.44
C GLN A 85 -20.42 7.90 2.30
N ASP A 86 -21.59 8.45 2.65
CA ASP A 86 -21.85 9.90 2.64
C ASP A 86 -20.96 10.65 3.64
N VAL A 87 -20.73 10.10 4.85
CA VAL A 87 -19.79 10.69 5.82
C VAL A 87 -18.34 10.54 5.35
N PHE A 88 -17.95 9.40 4.77
CA PHE A 88 -16.63 9.20 4.16
C PHE A 88 -16.36 10.20 3.03
N GLN A 89 -17.30 10.42 2.11
CA GLN A 89 -17.17 11.43 1.06
C GLN A 89 -17.17 12.85 1.65
N SER A 90 -17.94 13.12 2.70
CA SER A 90 -17.90 14.40 3.42
C SER A 90 -16.51 14.66 4.01
N VAL A 91 -15.87 13.65 4.62
CA VAL A 91 -14.47 13.75 5.10
C VAL A 91 -13.50 13.94 3.94
N LYS A 92 -13.65 13.20 2.82
CA LYS A 92 -12.79 13.33 1.63
C LYS A 92 -12.90 14.72 0.97
N LEU A 93 -14.02 15.41 1.14
CA LEU A 93 -14.27 16.75 0.61
C LEU A 93 -13.91 17.89 1.58
N LEU A 94 -13.46 17.59 2.81
CA LEU A 94 -12.87 18.60 3.68
C LEU A 94 -11.59 19.18 3.04
N ASN A 95 -11.33 20.46 3.29
CA ASN A 95 -10.15 21.16 2.80
C ASN A 95 -9.15 21.34 3.98
N PRO A 96 -8.26 20.38 4.25
CA PRO A 96 -7.29 20.48 5.34
C PRO A 96 -6.27 21.61 5.09
N PRO A 97 -5.75 22.24 6.16
CA PRO A 97 -4.46 22.92 6.13
C PRO A 97 -3.35 21.95 5.68
N GLU A 98 -2.27 22.44 5.06
CA GLU A 98 -1.22 21.58 4.48
C GLU A 98 -0.61 20.59 5.48
N CYS A 99 -0.39 20.98 6.74
CA CYS A 99 0.12 20.07 7.78
C CYS A 99 -0.92 19.07 8.33
N ALA A 100 -2.19 19.16 7.91
CA ALA A 100 -3.29 18.30 8.37
C ALA A 100 -3.75 17.29 7.30
N VAL A 101 -3.18 17.33 6.08
CA VAL A 101 -3.50 16.42 4.97
C VAL A 101 -3.31 14.96 5.39
N TYR A 102 -2.14 14.62 5.94
CA TYR A 102 -1.83 13.26 6.38
C TYR A 102 -2.85 12.70 7.39
N LEU A 103 -3.39 13.56 8.27
CA LEU A 103 -4.42 13.19 9.24
C LEU A 103 -5.78 12.93 8.59
N GLN A 104 -6.14 13.67 7.54
CA GLN A 104 -7.32 13.37 6.71
C GLN A 104 -7.20 11.98 6.09
N GLU A 105 -6.03 11.69 5.52
CA GLU A 105 -5.73 10.44 4.82
C GLU A 105 -5.75 9.24 5.79
N TYR A 106 -5.16 9.40 6.99
CA TYR A 106 -5.28 8.40 8.07
C TYR A 106 -6.75 8.09 8.43
N VAL A 107 -7.60 9.12 8.59
CA VAL A 107 -9.03 8.93 8.87
C VAL A 107 -9.73 8.19 7.73
N LEU A 108 -9.44 8.54 6.47
CA LEU A 108 -10.02 7.88 5.30
C LEU A 108 -9.62 6.39 5.23
N VAL A 109 -8.36 6.03 5.55
CA VAL A 109 -7.94 4.61 5.66
C VAL A 109 -8.75 3.87 6.72
N SER A 110 -8.97 4.46 7.90
CA SER A 110 -9.82 3.84 8.94
C SER A 110 -11.25 3.63 8.45
N MET A 111 -11.90 4.71 7.99
CA MET A 111 -13.30 4.66 7.55
C MET A 111 -13.53 3.65 6.43
N GLN A 112 -12.60 3.56 5.46
CA GLN A 112 -12.66 2.55 4.40
C GLN A 112 -12.50 1.13 4.96
N THR A 113 -11.55 0.90 5.87
CA THR A 113 -11.33 -0.40 6.54
C THR A 113 -12.55 -0.85 7.35
N GLU A 114 -13.23 0.11 7.99
CA GLU A 114 -14.46 -0.08 8.75
C GLU A 114 -15.65 -0.44 7.85
N ILE A 115 -15.79 0.26 6.71
CA ILE A 115 -16.75 -0.08 5.66
C ILE A 115 -16.47 -1.47 5.08
N ASP A 116 -15.21 -1.83 4.79
CA ASP A 116 -14.84 -3.13 4.21
C ASP A 116 -15.05 -4.30 5.20
N ALA A 117 -14.89 -4.06 6.50
CA ALA A 117 -15.22 -5.03 7.54
C ALA A 117 -16.74 -5.28 7.61
N LEU A 118 -17.56 -4.23 7.50
CA LEU A 118 -19.02 -4.35 7.43
C LEU A 118 -19.48 -5.00 6.12
N VAL A 119 -18.96 -4.58 4.97
CA VAL A 119 -19.25 -5.21 3.67
C VAL A 119 -18.93 -6.71 3.69
N SER A 120 -17.86 -7.12 4.37
CA SER A 120 -17.53 -8.54 4.62
C SER A 120 -18.55 -9.26 5.50
N TYR A 121 -19.03 -8.61 6.58
CA TYR A 121 -20.10 -9.17 7.43
C TYR A 121 -21.42 -9.36 6.68
N TYR A 122 -21.73 -8.46 5.75
CA TYR A 122 -22.96 -8.50 4.94
C TYR A 122 -22.84 -9.37 3.67
N SER A 123 -21.63 -9.59 3.11
CA SER A 123 -21.42 -10.50 1.96
C SER A 123 -21.44 -11.99 2.31
N GLU A 124 -21.77 -12.32 3.57
CA GLU A 124 -21.73 -13.68 4.12
C GLU A 124 -20.35 -14.36 4.01
N ASP A 125 -19.27 -13.56 4.09
CA ASP A 125 -17.93 -14.08 4.34
C ASP A 125 -17.95 -14.90 5.66
N SER A 126 -17.07 -15.89 5.78
CA SER A 126 -17.05 -16.75 6.98
C SER A 126 -16.76 -15.93 8.24
N ASP A 127 -17.34 -16.34 9.38
CA ASP A 127 -17.22 -15.62 10.66
C ASP A 127 -15.74 -15.40 11.08
N VAL A 128 -14.81 -16.24 10.60
CA VAL A 128 -13.36 -16.09 10.80
C VAL A 128 -12.80 -14.91 10.01
N ILE A 129 -13.16 -14.77 8.72
CA ILE A 129 -12.76 -13.65 7.86
C ILE A 129 -13.34 -12.34 8.40
N VAL A 130 -14.62 -12.35 8.78
CA VAL A 130 -15.32 -11.21 9.39
C VAL A 130 -14.64 -10.79 10.69
N SER A 131 -14.42 -11.74 11.62
CA SER A 131 -13.81 -11.44 12.92
C SER A 131 -12.41 -10.85 12.77
N ARG A 132 -11.61 -11.37 11.83
CA ARG A 132 -10.28 -10.85 11.50
C ARG A 132 -10.35 -9.41 10.97
N LYS A 133 -11.19 -9.13 9.97
CA LYS A 133 -11.35 -7.78 9.41
C LYS A 133 -11.85 -6.78 10.47
N MET A 134 -12.79 -7.20 11.31
CA MET A 134 -13.25 -6.42 12.47
C MET A 134 -12.12 -6.16 13.47
N GLU A 135 -11.23 -7.12 13.75
CA GLU A 135 -10.07 -6.89 14.62
C GLU A 135 -9.11 -5.86 14.02
N VAL A 136 -8.74 -6.01 12.74
CA VAL A 136 -7.86 -5.07 12.02
C VAL A 136 -8.45 -3.66 12.00
N SER A 137 -9.73 -3.54 11.64
CA SER A 137 -10.51 -2.29 11.72
C SER A 137 -10.42 -1.61 13.10
N ASN A 138 -10.56 -2.37 14.20
CA ASN A 138 -10.40 -1.82 15.55
C ASN A 138 -8.95 -1.39 15.84
N ARG A 139 -7.93 -2.12 15.37
CA ARG A 139 -6.52 -1.72 15.52
C ARG A 139 -6.21 -0.41 14.78
N VAL A 140 -6.67 -0.30 13.53
CA VAL A 140 -6.52 0.87 12.65
C VAL A 140 -7.19 2.10 13.26
N ARG A 141 -8.45 1.97 13.70
CA ARG A 141 -9.19 3.00 14.45
C ARG A 141 -8.42 3.50 15.68
N GLU A 142 -7.78 2.62 16.44
CA GLU A 142 -6.95 2.98 17.60
C GLU A 142 -5.54 3.51 17.23
N VAL A 143 -5.08 3.43 15.98
CA VAL A 143 -3.94 4.21 15.48
C VAL A 143 -4.39 5.63 15.18
N VAL A 144 -5.44 5.80 14.37
CA VAL A 144 -5.96 7.11 13.97
C VAL A 144 -6.37 7.97 15.17
N LYS A 145 -6.96 7.39 16.21
CA LYS A 145 -7.26 8.11 17.47
C LYS A 145 -6.00 8.67 18.16
N LYS A 146 -4.85 7.98 18.08
CA LYS A 146 -3.59 8.47 18.65
C LYS A 146 -3.04 9.63 17.83
N GLU A 147 -3.02 9.50 16.50
CA GLU A 147 -2.58 10.57 15.60
C GLU A 147 -3.45 11.81 15.72
N PHE A 148 -4.78 11.65 15.76
CA PHE A 148 -5.72 12.75 15.96
C PHE A 148 -5.50 13.43 17.33
N ALA A 149 -5.28 12.66 18.40
CA ALA A 149 -4.99 13.20 19.73
C ALA A 149 -3.61 13.89 19.83
N ALA A 150 -2.60 13.38 19.10
CA ALA A 150 -1.27 13.99 19.01
C ALA A 150 -1.33 15.32 18.25
N PHE A 151 -1.95 15.32 17.07
CA PHE A 151 -2.14 16.52 16.25
C PHE A 151 -2.98 17.58 16.97
N LYS A 152 -4.08 17.20 17.62
CA LYS A 152 -4.92 18.12 18.43
C LYS A 152 -4.18 18.70 19.65
N LYS A 153 -3.08 18.09 20.09
CA LYS A 153 -2.22 18.57 21.18
C LYS A 153 -1.08 19.46 20.69
N ASN A 154 -0.40 19.10 19.60
CA ASN A 154 0.54 19.97 18.91
C ASN A 154 0.61 19.59 17.40
N PRO A 155 -0.04 20.38 16.52
CA PRO A 155 -0.08 20.11 15.09
C PRO A 155 1.32 20.06 14.44
N VAL A 156 2.23 20.92 14.88
CA VAL A 156 3.57 21.04 14.29
C VAL A 156 4.44 19.84 14.66
N ASP A 157 4.45 19.41 15.92
CA ASP A 157 5.21 18.23 16.35
C ASP A 157 4.68 16.96 15.68
N ALA A 158 3.35 16.80 15.57
CA ALA A 158 2.72 15.62 15.00
C ALA A 158 2.95 15.52 13.48
N TYR A 159 2.77 16.62 12.74
CA TYR A 159 3.14 16.69 11.33
C TYR A 159 4.64 16.40 11.12
N THR A 160 5.49 17.03 11.94
CA THR A 160 6.95 16.81 11.86
C THR A 160 7.32 15.35 12.16
N ALA A 161 6.64 14.67 13.08
CA ALA A 161 6.89 13.26 13.37
C ALA A 161 6.57 12.37 12.15
N SER A 162 5.36 12.50 11.58
CA SER A 162 4.92 11.69 10.43
C SER A 162 5.77 11.93 9.17
N GLU A 163 6.24 13.16 8.96
CA GLU A 163 7.13 13.51 7.85
C GLU A 163 8.60 13.17 8.11
N VAL A 164 9.11 13.25 9.34
CA VAL A 164 10.47 12.83 9.65
C VAL A 164 10.61 11.30 9.54
N GLU A 165 9.53 10.55 9.78
CA GLU A 165 9.46 9.12 9.51
C GLU A 165 9.55 8.81 8.00
N SER A 166 8.88 9.57 7.13
CA SER A 166 9.07 9.42 5.67
C SER A 166 10.45 9.90 5.19
N GLN A 167 10.93 11.03 5.70
CA GLN A 167 12.15 11.70 5.21
C GLN A 167 13.45 11.06 5.71
N ASN A 168 13.50 10.51 6.94
CA ASN A 168 14.69 9.78 7.39
C ASN A 168 15.01 8.58 6.48
N ASN A 169 13.97 7.90 6.00
CA ASN A 169 14.09 6.72 5.13
C ASN A 169 14.41 7.08 3.66
N GLN A 170 14.13 8.32 3.24
CA GLN A 170 14.57 8.86 1.95
C GLN A 170 16.02 9.39 1.96
N ASN A 171 16.53 9.83 3.11
CA ASN A 171 17.81 10.56 3.21
C ASN A 171 19.09 9.71 3.09
N GLU A 172 19.02 8.38 2.94
CA GLU A 172 20.21 7.55 2.66
C GLU A 172 20.84 7.82 1.27
N SER A 173 20.15 8.54 0.37
CA SER A 173 20.61 8.77 -1.02
C SER A 173 20.75 10.25 -1.40
N ALA A 174 21.69 10.96 -0.75
CA ALA A 174 21.99 12.38 -1.02
C ALA A 174 22.65 12.68 -2.39
N GLU A 175 22.78 11.68 -3.27
CA GLU A 175 23.10 11.87 -4.70
C GLU A 175 22.20 10.95 -5.53
N ILE A 176 21.20 11.53 -6.23
CA ILE A 176 20.37 10.84 -7.23
C ILE A 176 21.27 10.46 -8.42
N LYS A 177 21.95 9.32 -8.29
CA LYS A 177 22.79 8.75 -9.33
C LYS A 177 21.89 8.10 -10.38
N SER A 178 22.14 8.45 -11.65
CA SER A 178 21.63 7.68 -12.78
C SER A 178 22.04 6.23 -12.60
N PHE A 179 21.09 5.30 -12.67
CA PHE A 179 21.38 3.87 -12.61
C PHE A 179 22.47 3.51 -13.62
N LYS A 180 23.50 2.80 -13.15
CA LYS A 180 24.54 2.22 -13.99
C LYS A 180 24.46 0.71 -13.82
N LEU A 181 24.20 0.01 -14.94
CA LEU A 181 24.21 -1.45 -15.01
C LEU A 181 25.53 -1.99 -14.42
N PRO A 182 25.49 -2.86 -13.38
CA PRO A 182 26.71 -3.48 -12.84
C PRO A 182 27.32 -4.47 -13.83
N GLU A 183 28.57 -4.87 -13.57
CA GLU A 183 29.23 -5.91 -14.37
C GLU A 183 28.56 -7.27 -14.13
N ASN A 184 28.36 -8.05 -15.20
CA ASN A 184 27.64 -9.33 -15.21
C ASN A 184 26.14 -9.22 -14.88
N TRP A 185 25.50 -8.10 -15.25
CA TRP A 185 24.05 -7.91 -15.20
C TRP A 185 23.47 -7.72 -16.61
N LYS A 186 22.29 -8.30 -16.87
CA LYS A 186 21.55 -8.23 -18.12
C LYS A 186 20.28 -7.40 -17.95
N ASN A 187 19.84 -6.72 -19.01
CA ASN A 187 18.49 -6.15 -19.07
C ASN A 187 17.47 -7.24 -19.41
N VAL A 188 16.25 -7.06 -18.91
CA VAL A 188 15.07 -7.90 -19.16
C VAL A 188 13.82 -7.02 -19.19
N GLU A 189 12.76 -7.50 -19.85
CA GLU A 189 11.53 -6.76 -20.13
C GLU A 189 10.45 -7.06 -19.08
N PHE A 190 9.50 -6.14 -18.88
CA PHE A 190 8.27 -6.42 -18.15
C PHE A 190 7.21 -6.97 -19.10
N GLY A 191 6.92 -8.27 -19.00
CA GLY A 191 5.82 -8.93 -19.71
C GLY A 191 5.82 -8.80 -21.23
N ASP A 192 4.62 -8.84 -21.84
CA ASP A 192 4.41 -8.54 -23.27
C ASP A 192 4.31 -7.03 -23.57
N THR A 193 4.26 -6.14 -22.57
CA THR A 193 4.06 -4.69 -22.82
C THR A 193 5.29 -4.04 -23.44
N GLN A 194 6.49 -4.50 -23.07
CA GLN A 194 7.79 -3.94 -23.47
C GLN A 194 8.01 -2.45 -23.14
N GLU A 195 7.06 -1.77 -22.48
CA GLU A 195 7.15 -0.34 -22.17
C GLU A 195 8.23 -0.05 -21.11
N TYR A 196 8.49 -1.02 -20.23
CA TYR A 196 9.49 -0.96 -19.18
C TYR A 196 10.52 -2.08 -19.30
N ILE A 197 11.73 -1.80 -18.84
CA ILE A 197 12.81 -2.76 -18.62
C ILE A 197 13.38 -2.62 -17.21
N PHE A 198 13.95 -3.72 -16.72
CA PHE A 198 14.75 -3.76 -15.51
C PHE A 198 16.03 -4.58 -15.76
N SER A 199 16.85 -4.74 -14.74
CA SER A 199 18.12 -5.43 -14.84
C SER A 199 18.27 -6.47 -13.74
N ILE A 200 18.84 -7.63 -14.06
CA ILE A 200 19.10 -8.74 -13.14
C ILE A 200 20.51 -9.30 -13.34
N PRO A 201 21.10 -10.02 -12.38
CA PRO A 201 22.36 -10.73 -12.59
C PRO A 201 22.26 -11.70 -13.77
N GLU A 202 23.31 -11.81 -14.58
CA GLU A 202 23.34 -12.68 -15.76
C GLU A 202 23.05 -14.15 -15.43
N SER A 203 23.48 -14.59 -14.25
CA SER A 203 23.31 -15.95 -13.74
C SER A 203 21.89 -16.28 -13.28
N TRP A 204 21.02 -15.29 -13.04
CA TRP A 204 19.66 -15.54 -12.56
C TRP A 204 18.74 -16.06 -13.67
N ASN A 205 17.82 -16.92 -13.26
CA ASN A 205 16.72 -17.39 -14.11
C ASN A 205 15.71 -16.25 -14.28
N TYR A 206 15.06 -16.25 -15.45
CA TYR A 206 14.00 -15.32 -15.83
C TYR A 206 13.00 -16.10 -16.67
N SER A 207 11.72 -16.04 -16.31
CA SER A 207 10.62 -16.57 -17.12
C SER A 207 9.46 -15.57 -17.13
N ILE A 208 8.66 -15.61 -18.19
CA ILE A 208 7.44 -14.80 -18.34
C ILE A 208 6.27 -15.76 -18.52
N PHE A 209 5.14 -15.50 -17.86
CA PHE A 209 3.99 -16.41 -17.85
C PHE A 209 2.65 -15.69 -17.54
N GLY A 210 1.55 -16.45 -17.58
CA GLY A 210 0.20 -15.96 -17.30
C GLY A 210 -0.63 -15.67 -18.55
N GLU A 211 -1.81 -15.07 -18.36
CA GLU A 211 -2.56 -14.48 -19.47
C GLU A 211 -1.79 -13.27 -19.99
N ASN A 212 -1.63 -13.16 -21.32
CA ASN A 212 -0.89 -12.09 -21.99
C ASN A 212 0.54 -11.84 -21.42
N ASN A 213 1.19 -12.90 -20.91
CA ASN A 213 2.52 -12.84 -20.32
C ASN A 213 2.69 -11.73 -19.24
N ALA A 214 1.64 -11.42 -18.47
CA ALA A 214 1.66 -10.34 -17.49
C ALA A 214 2.73 -10.53 -16.37
N TYR A 215 2.97 -11.78 -15.96
CA TYR A 215 3.82 -12.09 -14.82
C TYR A 215 5.25 -12.44 -15.22
N VAL A 216 6.23 -11.92 -14.49
CA VAL A 216 7.64 -12.35 -14.58
C VAL A 216 8.04 -13.08 -13.30
N GLU A 217 8.69 -14.24 -13.45
CA GLU A 217 9.34 -14.97 -12.38
C GLU A 217 10.88 -14.84 -12.49
N LEU A 218 11.52 -14.53 -11.37
CA LEU A 218 12.97 -14.53 -11.20
C LEU A 218 13.35 -15.55 -10.11
N SER A 219 14.44 -16.29 -10.34
CA SER A 219 15.06 -17.08 -9.27
C SER A 219 16.59 -17.05 -9.34
N ASN A 220 17.22 -17.07 -8.16
CA ASN A 220 18.68 -17.14 -8.04
C ASN A 220 19.19 -18.58 -8.37
N PRO A 221 20.49 -18.77 -8.71
CA PRO A 221 20.99 -20.04 -9.27
C PRO A 221 20.90 -21.27 -8.36
N ASN A 222 20.64 -21.05 -7.07
CA ASN A 222 20.48 -22.07 -6.04
C ASN A 222 19.03 -22.20 -5.55
N GLU A 223 18.07 -21.54 -6.21
CA GLU A 223 16.63 -21.61 -5.94
C GLU A 223 16.28 -21.34 -4.46
N THR A 224 16.97 -20.40 -3.81
CA THR A 224 16.65 -19.95 -2.43
C THR A 224 15.85 -18.66 -2.40
N LEU A 225 15.98 -17.80 -3.42
CA LEU A 225 15.26 -16.54 -3.57
C LEU A 225 14.37 -16.62 -4.82
N PHE A 226 13.12 -16.21 -4.67
CA PHE A 226 12.12 -16.12 -5.74
C PHE A 226 11.51 -14.73 -5.73
N ILE A 227 11.32 -14.15 -6.91
CA ILE A 227 10.59 -12.89 -7.10
C ILE A 227 9.54 -13.13 -8.17
N LEU A 228 8.27 -12.95 -7.81
CA LEU A 228 7.18 -12.74 -8.75
C LEU A 228 6.97 -11.23 -8.87
N LEU A 229 6.83 -10.71 -10.10
CA LEU A 229 6.54 -9.29 -10.31
C LEU A 229 5.52 -9.06 -11.42
N ASP A 230 4.81 -7.93 -11.32
CA ASP A 230 3.66 -7.54 -12.15
C ASP A 230 3.60 -6.00 -12.27
N THR A 231 2.99 -5.50 -13.35
CA THR A 231 2.70 -4.07 -13.57
C THR A 231 1.22 -3.81 -13.27
N LEU A 232 0.93 -2.88 -12.36
CA LEU A 232 -0.44 -2.63 -11.92
C LEU A 232 -1.17 -1.63 -12.84
N ASP A 233 -2.32 -2.03 -13.37
CA ASP A 233 -3.26 -1.16 -14.12
C ASP A 233 -3.99 -0.14 -13.21
N GLU A 234 -4.17 -0.47 -11.93
CA GLU A 234 -4.83 0.35 -10.91
C GLU A 234 -3.88 0.55 -9.72
N SER A 235 -3.84 1.77 -9.14
CA SER A 235 -2.95 2.07 -8.01
C SER A 235 -3.33 1.26 -6.76
N PHE A 236 -2.34 0.55 -6.22
CA PHE A 236 -2.47 -0.22 -4.99
C PHE A 236 -2.05 0.60 -3.75
N LEU A 237 -1.20 1.63 -3.94
CA LEU A 237 -0.91 2.64 -2.92
C LEU A 237 -2.08 3.62 -2.66
N GLY A 238 -2.93 3.85 -3.67
CA GLY A 238 -4.06 4.77 -3.62
C GLY A 238 -3.68 6.25 -3.78
N ASP A 239 -4.71 7.09 -3.93
CA ASP A 239 -4.60 8.54 -4.24
C ASP A 239 -3.97 9.42 -3.13
N TYR A 240 -3.48 8.84 -2.04
CA TYR A 240 -2.94 9.57 -0.89
C TYR A 240 -1.66 10.36 -1.22
N GLN A 241 -1.43 11.49 -0.56
CA GLN A 241 -0.26 12.35 -0.74
C GLN A 241 0.89 11.99 0.21
N SER A 242 0.59 11.58 1.45
CA SER A 242 1.61 11.18 2.42
C SER A 242 2.12 9.76 2.13
N ASP A 243 3.43 9.61 1.96
CA ASP A 243 4.08 8.29 1.83
C ASP A 243 3.81 7.40 3.05
N THR A 244 3.81 7.98 4.26
CA THR A 244 3.53 7.29 5.51
C THR A 244 2.11 6.72 5.53
N VAL A 245 1.14 7.44 4.94
CA VAL A 245 -0.26 6.97 4.88
C VAL A 245 -0.48 5.97 3.74
N ARG A 246 0.19 6.11 2.58
CA ARG A 246 0.21 5.05 1.54
C ARG A 246 0.70 3.72 2.12
N LEU A 247 1.79 3.78 2.89
CA LEU A 247 2.40 2.64 3.56
C LEU A 247 1.44 2.00 4.57
N PHE A 248 0.82 2.81 5.44
CA PHE A 248 -0.21 2.38 6.40
C PHE A 248 -1.46 1.78 5.72
N GLY A 249 -1.91 2.37 4.61
CA GLY A 249 -3.04 1.89 3.82
C GLY A 249 -2.79 0.51 3.24
N VAL A 250 -1.62 0.28 2.64
CA VAL A 250 -1.23 -1.05 2.13
C VAL A 250 -1.06 -2.07 3.25
N GLN A 251 -0.40 -1.74 4.37
CA GLN A 251 -0.34 -2.63 5.53
C GLN A 251 -1.75 -3.04 5.99
N THR A 252 -2.66 -2.07 6.07
CA THR A 252 -4.05 -2.31 6.45
C THR A 252 -4.78 -3.23 5.46
N GLN A 253 -4.60 -3.03 4.15
CA GLN A 253 -5.15 -3.93 3.12
C GLN A 253 -4.58 -5.35 3.21
N ILE A 254 -3.28 -5.50 3.49
CA ILE A 254 -2.62 -6.79 3.71
C ILE A 254 -3.25 -7.53 4.90
N GLU A 255 -3.38 -6.85 6.05
CA GLU A 255 -4.01 -7.41 7.25
C GLU A 255 -5.50 -7.76 7.04
N MET A 256 -6.25 -6.93 6.29
CA MET A 256 -7.66 -7.13 5.96
C MET A 256 -7.91 -8.28 4.97
N GLY A 257 -7.08 -8.37 3.92
CA GLY A 257 -7.06 -9.53 3.02
C GLY A 257 -6.74 -10.80 3.82
N GLY A 258 -5.85 -10.67 4.80
CA GLY A 258 -5.58 -11.70 5.80
C GLY A 258 -4.94 -12.94 5.20
N TRP A 259 -3.99 -12.66 4.33
CA TRP A 259 -2.85 -13.52 4.01
C TRP A 259 -2.19 -14.00 5.32
N ASP A 260 -1.61 -15.20 5.33
CA ASP A 260 -1.28 -15.97 6.54
C ASP A 260 -0.02 -15.46 7.28
N TYR A 261 -0.03 -14.19 7.68
CA TYR A 261 1.13 -13.43 8.11
C TYR A 261 1.25 -13.36 9.63
N TYR A 262 2.41 -13.80 10.11
CA TYR A 262 2.84 -13.78 11.50
C TYR A 262 3.96 -12.76 11.62
N GLN A 263 3.71 -11.68 12.35
CA GLN A 263 4.70 -10.67 12.73
C GLN A 263 5.28 -9.89 11.52
N GLU A 264 4.89 -8.62 11.45
CA GLU A 264 5.65 -7.58 10.79
C GLU A 264 7.07 -7.53 11.39
N ASP A 265 8.10 -7.61 10.55
CA ASP A 265 9.49 -7.48 10.97
C ASP A 265 9.99 -6.04 10.78
N SER A 266 9.62 -5.41 9.65
CA SER A 266 9.90 -4.00 9.34
C SER A 266 9.14 -3.53 8.10
N THR A 267 8.66 -2.29 8.12
CA THR A 267 7.99 -1.63 7.00
C THR A 267 8.69 -0.30 6.69
N ASN A 268 8.90 0.06 5.41
CA ASN A 268 9.84 1.12 5.03
C ASN A 268 9.51 1.80 3.67
N VAL A 269 9.98 3.03 3.46
CA VAL A 269 9.91 3.78 2.19
C VAL A 269 11.30 4.29 1.80
N SER A 270 11.88 3.79 0.71
CA SER A 270 13.25 4.15 0.29
C SER A 270 13.35 4.55 -1.18
N LEU A 271 14.33 5.41 -1.49
CA LEU A 271 14.57 5.91 -2.85
C LEU A 271 15.75 5.18 -3.50
N PHE A 272 15.45 4.38 -4.53
CA PHE A 272 16.44 3.57 -5.26
C PHE A 272 16.66 4.15 -6.67
N ALA A 273 17.83 4.76 -6.87
CA ALA A 273 18.13 5.66 -7.98
C ALA A 273 17.10 6.80 -8.14
N LYS A 274 16.06 6.61 -8.97
CA LYS A 274 14.93 7.54 -9.14
C LYS A 274 13.59 6.98 -8.68
N ASN A 275 13.52 5.70 -8.33
CA ASN A 275 12.28 4.98 -8.07
C ASN A 275 11.99 4.95 -6.58
N LYS A 276 10.78 5.31 -6.17
CA LYS A 276 10.36 5.25 -4.75
C LYS A 276 9.81 3.85 -4.48
N THR A 277 10.34 3.16 -3.47
CA THR A 277 9.93 1.79 -3.14
C THR A 277 9.36 1.72 -1.74
N PHE A 278 8.16 1.15 -1.62
CA PHE A 278 7.49 0.85 -0.36
C PHE A 278 7.73 -0.65 -0.08
N GLU A 279 8.45 -0.99 0.99
CA GLU A 279 8.80 -2.37 1.35
C GLU A 279 8.10 -2.80 2.65
N PHE A 280 7.49 -4.00 2.63
CA PHE A 280 6.85 -4.66 3.76
C PHE A 280 7.54 -6.00 4.01
N ILE A 281 8.32 -6.11 5.10
CA ILE A 281 9.03 -7.34 5.47
C ILE A 281 8.28 -8.04 6.60
N PHE A 282 7.91 -9.29 6.38
CA PHE A 282 7.11 -10.09 7.31
C PHE A 282 7.46 -11.58 7.22
N SER A 283 6.97 -12.34 8.20
CA SER A 283 6.97 -13.80 8.14
C SER A 283 5.57 -14.30 7.74
N LYS A 284 5.50 -15.27 6.82
CA LYS A 284 4.26 -15.97 6.49
C LYS A 284 4.34 -17.43 6.90
N ARG A 285 3.20 -18.06 7.21
CA ARG A 285 3.12 -19.52 7.34
C ARG A 285 2.63 -20.12 6.03
N GLU A 286 3.22 -21.22 5.60
CA GLU A 286 2.70 -21.95 4.45
C GLU A 286 1.71 -23.04 4.90
N TYR A 287 0.48 -22.98 4.37
CA TYR A 287 -0.69 -23.75 4.83
C TYR A 287 -0.49 -25.27 4.90
N LEU A 288 0.43 -25.83 4.10
CA LEU A 288 0.62 -27.27 3.95
C LEU A 288 1.55 -27.85 5.02
N ASP A 289 2.71 -27.21 5.25
CA ASP A 289 3.81 -27.78 6.05
C ASP A 289 4.03 -27.08 7.41
N ASN A 290 3.29 -26.00 7.70
CA ASN A 290 3.52 -25.11 8.87
C ASN A 290 4.90 -24.44 8.93
N GLU A 291 5.71 -24.54 7.87
CA GLU A 291 6.96 -23.79 7.76
C GLU A 291 6.68 -22.28 7.72
N VAL A 292 7.56 -21.51 8.36
CA VAL A 292 7.48 -20.05 8.42
C VAL A 292 8.57 -19.48 7.50
N THR A 293 8.17 -19.00 6.33
CA THR A 293 9.07 -18.41 5.33
C THR A 293 9.08 -16.88 5.46
N LYS A 294 10.21 -16.27 5.13
CA LYS A 294 10.33 -14.79 5.10
C LYS A 294 9.95 -14.28 3.71
N SER A 295 9.24 -13.15 3.70
CA SER A 295 8.77 -12.50 2.48
C SER A 295 8.99 -11.00 2.54
N ILE A 296 9.16 -10.39 1.37
CA ILE A 296 9.06 -8.94 1.18
C ILE A 296 7.98 -8.72 0.13
N TRP A 297 7.03 -7.84 0.42
CA TRP A 297 6.22 -7.21 -0.62
C TRP A 297 6.81 -5.84 -0.90
N ALA A 298 7.09 -5.55 -2.16
CA ALA A 298 7.64 -4.26 -2.57
C ALA A 298 6.77 -3.64 -3.66
N ILE A 299 6.42 -2.36 -3.51
CA ILE A 299 5.76 -1.57 -4.56
C ILE A 299 6.75 -0.52 -5.01
N VAL A 300 7.20 -0.62 -6.26
CA VAL A 300 8.16 0.32 -6.85
C VAL A 300 7.41 1.29 -7.75
N VAL A 301 7.48 2.58 -7.43
CA VAL A 301 6.87 3.69 -8.16
C VAL A 301 7.94 4.37 -9.02
N THR A 302 7.71 4.39 -10.34
CA THR A 302 8.61 5.07 -11.29
C THR A 302 8.40 6.60 -11.27
N PRO A 303 9.32 7.42 -11.83
CA PRO A 303 9.12 8.86 -12.00
C PRO A 303 7.91 9.26 -12.86
N GLU A 304 7.35 8.30 -13.59
CA GLU A 304 6.14 8.46 -14.42
C GLU A 304 4.86 8.02 -13.67
N ASN A 305 5.01 7.55 -12.42
CA ASN A 305 3.98 7.03 -11.52
C ASN A 305 3.42 5.65 -11.91
N GLN A 306 4.15 4.87 -12.72
CA GLN A 306 3.81 3.45 -12.88
C GLN A 306 4.13 2.71 -11.56
N GLU A 307 3.16 1.94 -11.08
CA GLU A 307 3.34 1.03 -9.95
C GLU A 307 3.72 -0.37 -10.46
N ILE A 308 4.79 -0.92 -9.89
CA ILE A 308 5.26 -2.28 -10.14
C ILE A 308 5.25 -3.02 -8.80
N PHE A 309 4.51 -4.11 -8.73
CA PHE A 309 4.37 -4.91 -7.52
C PHE A 309 5.31 -6.11 -7.58
N MET A 310 5.99 -6.41 -6.46
CA MET A 310 6.91 -7.53 -6.34
C MET A 310 6.61 -8.34 -5.08
N VAL A 311 6.41 -9.65 -5.26
CA VAL A 311 6.25 -10.64 -4.19
C VAL A 311 7.52 -11.47 -4.11
N ILE A 312 8.35 -11.14 -3.13
CA ILE A 312 9.70 -11.68 -2.93
C ILE A 312 9.65 -12.71 -1.79
N ASN A 313 10.19 -13.90 -2.01
CA ASN A 313 10.17 -15.01 -1.04
C ASN A 313 11.56 -15.62 -0.89
N THR A 314 11.93 -16.02 0.33
CA THR A 314 13.14 -16.81 0.56
C THR A 314 12.86 -18.10 1.31
N LYS A 315 13.53 -19.18 0.88
CA LYS A 315 13.60 -20.48 1.60
C LYS A 315 14.62 -20.46 2.75
N GLN A 316 15.31 -19.33 2.97
CA GLN A 316 16.21 -19.13 4.10
C GLN A 316 15.44 -18.53 5.28
N ALA A 317 15.88 -18.80 6.51
CA ALA A 317 15.25 -18.25 7.72
C ALA A 317 15.28 -16.70 7.81
N ASN A 318 16.16 -16.06 7.03
CA ASN A 318 16.23 -14.61 6.79
C ASN A 318 16.77 -14.38 5.36
N PHE A 319 16.51 -13.22 4.77
CA PHE A 319 17.17 -12.81 3.54
C PHE A 319 18.69 -12.64 3.75
N ALA A 320 19.52 -13.12 2.81
CA ALA A 320 20.94 -12.85 2.88
C ALA A 320 21.22 -11.37 2.54
N PRO A 321 22.24 -10.71 3.13
CA PRO A 321 22.56 -9.32 2.79
C PRO A 321 22.81 -9.09 1.30
N ALA A 322 23.39 -10.07 0.61
CA ALA A 322 23.58 -10.03 -0.85
C ALA A 322 22.26 -10.18 -1.64
N ASP A 323 21.27 -10.91 -1.13
CA ASP A 323 19.94 -10.97 -1.75
C ASP A 323 19.26 -9.59 -1.66
N LEU A 324 19.38 -8.91 -0.52
CA LEU A 324 18.88 -7.54 -0.32
C LEU A 324 19.62 -6.51 -1.21
N GLU A 325 20.93 -6.65 -1.38
CA GLU A 325 21.72 -5.79 -2.29
C GLU A 325 21.31 -5.98 -3.76
N ASN A 326 21.05 -7.23 -4.18
CA ASN A 326 20.49 -7.53 -5.50
C ASN A 326 19.10 -6.92 -5.68
N LEU A 327 18.19 -7.06 -4.70
CA LEU A 327 16.84 -6.46 -4.74
C LEU A 327 16.89 -4.94 -4.91
N ARG A 328 17.69 -4.24 -4.09
CA ARG A 328 17.89 -2.79 -4.19
C ARG A 328 18.44 -2.35 -5.55
N THR A 329 19.27 -3.19 -6.17
CA THR A 329 19.80 -2.96 -7.51
C THR A 329 18.74 -3.20 -8.59
N ILE A 330 17.87 -4.21 -8.43
CA ILE A 330 16.69 -4.44 -9.27
C ILE A 330 15.76 -3.23 -9.20
N TYR A 331 15.35 -2.78 -8.01
CA TYR A 331 14.50 -1.59 -7.84
C TYR A 331 15.12 -0.34 -8.49
N SER A 332 16.44 -0.14 -8.32
CA SER A 332 17.19 0.97 -8.94
C SER A 332 17.23 0.92 -10.47
N SER A 333 17.05 -0.26 -11.06
CA SER A 333 17.22 -0.49 -12.50
C SER A 333 15.97 -0.25 -13.35
N ILE A 334 14.79 -0.25 -12.72
CA ILE A 334 13.48 -0.11 -13.38
C ILE A 334 13.41 1.24 -14.10
N ARG A 335 13.05 1.21 -15.38
CA ARG A 335 12.98 2.38 -16.28
C ARG A 335 12.20 2.04 -17.56
N PRO A 336 11.71 3.03 -18.32
CA PRO A 336 11.18 2.77 -19.66
C PRO A 336 12.19 2.10 -20.59
N ALA A 337 11.70 1.40 -21.62
CA ALA A 337 12.51 0.96 -22.75
C ALA A 337 12.98 2.16 -23.62
N GLU A 338 14.06 1.98 -24.39
CA GLU A 338 14.66 2.98 -25.31
C GLU A 338 14.43 2.61 -26.79
#